data_AF-A0A926P8M0-F1
#
_entry.id   AF-A0A926P8M0-F1
#
_cell.length_a   1.000
_cell.length_b   1.000
_cell.length_c   1.000
_cell.angle_alpha   90.00
_cell.angle_beta   90.00
_cell.angle_gamma   90.00
#
_symmetry.space_group_name_H-M   'P 1'
#
loop_
_entity.id
_entity.type
_entity.pdbx_description
1 polymer ?
#
loop_
_entity_poly.entity_id
_entity_poly.type
_entity_poly.pdbx_seq_one_letter_code
_entity_poly.pdbx_strand_id
1 'polypeptide(L)'
;MSVETIEKRSTSTVRKPAPRYRVLLHNDDFNSMEHVVQTLMSTVSSLTQPQAVNIMMEAHMSGIALVITCAQEHAEFYCETLKNHGLTSTIEPDE
;
A
#
# COMPACT_ATOMS: atom_id res chain seq x y z
N MET A 1 -12.65 53.30 30.34
CA MET A 1 -12.80 52.76 28.99
C MET A 1 -11.86 51.57 28.90
N SER A 2 -12.40 50.36 29.01
CA SER A 2 -11.64 49.12 29.09
C SER A 2 -11.41 48.60 27.68
N VAL A 3 -10.15 48.44 27.29
CA VAL A 3 -9.79 47.87 25.99
C VAL A 3 -9.68 46.35 26.15
N GLU A 4 -10.68 45.63 25.65
CA GLU A 4 -10.64 44.18 25.57
C GLU A 4 -9.75 43.77 24.39
N THR A 5 -8.70 43.03 24.72
CA THR A 5 -7.75 42.43 23.77
C THR A 5 -8.42 41.27 23.04
N ILE A 6 -8.54 41.37 21.72
CA ILE A 6 -9.10 40.33 20.85
C ILE A 6 -8.16 39.13 20.81
N GLU A 7 -8.69 37.97 21.21
CA GLU A 7 -8.03 36.68 21.28
C GLU A 7 -7.40 36.26 19.95
N LYS A 8 -6.15 35.76 20.04
CA LYS A 8 -5.45 35.10 18.95
C LYS A 8 -6.19 33.80 18.63
N ARG A 9 -6.95 33.78 17.52
CA ARG A 9 -7.47 32.55 16.92
C ARG A 9 -6.31 31.65 16.52
N SER A 10 -5.97 30.72 17.40
CA SER A 10 -5.15 29.55 17.08
C SER A 10 -5.94 28.68 16.10
N THR A 11 -5.77 28.89 14.79
CA THR A 11 -6.20 27.92 13.79
C THR A 11 -5.29 26.71 13.91
N SER A 12 -5.66 25.80 14.81
CA SER A 12 -5.07 24.46 14.88
C SER A 12 -5.56 23.70 13.66
N THR A 13 -4.84 23.84 12.53
CA THR A 13 -5.03 23.00 11.36
C THR A 13 -4.59 21.60 11.78
N VAL A 14 -5.54 20.77 12.23
CA VAL A 14 -5.30 19.34 12.46
C VAL A 14 -4.85 18.79 11.11
N ARG A 15 -3.54 18.61 10.94
CA ARG A 15 -2.98 17.93 9.78
C ARG A 15 -3.48 16.50 9.88
N LYS A 16 -4.57 16.19 9.16
CA LYS A 16 -4.96 14.79 8.94
C LYS A 16 -3.72 14.10 8.37
N PRO A 17 -3.25 12.99 8.95
CA PRO A 17 -2.20 12.21 8.31
C PRO A 17 -2.66 11.91 6.89
N ALA A 18 -1.75 12.03 5.92
CA ALA A 18 -2.08 11.75 4.53
C ALA A 18 -2.71 10.34 4.45
N PRO A 19 -3.80 10.16 3.68
CA PRO A 19 -4.44 8.85 3.57
C PRO A 19 -3.42 7.88 2.99
N ARG A 20 -3.15 6.81 3.74
CA ARG A 20 -2.32 5.71 3.29
C ARG A 20 -3.21 4.70 2.59
N TYR A 21 -2.63 3.96 1.67
CA TYR A 21 -3.30 2.91 0.90
C TYR A 21 -2.48 1.64 0.99
N ARG A 22 -3.18 0.53 1.18
CA ARG A 22 -2.64 -0.80 1.26
C ARG A 22 -2.74 -1.44 -0.11
N VAL A 23 -1.62 -1.91 -0.63
CA VAL A 23 -1.57 -2.72 -1.86
C VAL A 23 -1.71 -4.18 -1.45
N LEU A 24 -2.73 -4.82 -1.97
CA LEU A 24 -3.05 -6.22 -1.70
C LEU A 24 -2.74 -7.06 -2.94
N LEU A 25 -2.11 -8.21 -2.73
CA LEU A 25 -1.90 -9.23 -3.74
C LEU A 25 -2.93 -10.34 -3.52
N HIS A 26 -3.62 -10.76 -4.57
CA HIS A 26 -4.54 -11.89 -4.56
C HIS A 26 -3.86 -13.10 -5.18
N ASN A 27 -4.09 -14.27 -4.59
CA ASN A 27 -3.64 -15.53 -5.17
C ASN A 27 -4.43 -15.88 -6.44
N ASP A 28 -3.74 -16.52 -7.36
CA ASP A 28 -4.30 -17.04 -8.60
C ASP A 28 -3.73 -18.44 -8.90
N ASP A 29 -4.42 -19.21 -9.73
CA ASP A 29 -4.06 -20.60 -10.06
C ASP A 29 -3.15 -20.72 -11.31
N PHE A 30 -2.73 -19.60 -11.90
CA PHE A 30 -2.04 -19.58 -13.19
C PHE A 30 -0.55 -19.22 -13.06
N ASN A 31 -0.20 -18.32 -12.14
CA ASN A 31 1.16 -17.81 -11.95
C ASN A 31 1.96 -18.72 -11.01
N SER A 32 3.23 -18.93 -11.35
CA SER A 32 4.14 -19.68 -10.47
C SER A 32 4.60 -18.84 -9.29
N MET A 33 4.85 -19.50 -8.15
CA MET A 33 5.40 -18.87 -6.94
C MET A 33 6.65 -18.03 -7.21
N GLU A 34 7.55 -18.51 -8.06
CA GLU A 34 8.77 -17.80 -8.45
C GLU A 34 8.46 -16.53 -9.25
N HIS A 35 7.51 -16.59 -10.20
CA HIS A 35 7.07 -15.43 -10.97
C HIS A 35 6.48 -14.35 -10.08
N VAL A 36 5.64 -14.73 -9.11
CA VAL A 36 5.04 -13.80 -8.15
C VAL A 36 6.14 -13.11 -7.32
N VAL A 37 7.10 -13.87 -6.78
CA VAL A 37 8.20 -13.32 -5.97
C VAL A 37 9.08 -12.37 -6.78
N GLN A 38 9.47 -12.75 -8.00
CA GLN A 38 10.28 -11.88 -8.87
C GLN A 38 9.54 -10.59 -9.22
N THR A 39 8.24 -10.69 -9.49
CA THR A 39 7.40 -9.53 -9.80
C THR A 39 7.25 -8.62 -8.59
N LEU A 40 7.02 -9.16 -7.39
CA LEU A 40 6.97 -8.37 -6.14
C LEU A 40 8.28 -7.61 -5.89
N MET A 41 9.41 -8.26 -6.10
CA MET A 41 10.73 -7.62 -5.96
C MET A 41 11.00 -6.57 -7.04
N SER A 42 10.53 -6.80 -8.26
CA SER A 42 10.71 -5.86 -9.38
C SER A 42 9.80 -4.63 -9.28
N THR A 43 8.59 -4.82 -8.76
CA THR A 43 7.61 -3.74 -8.57
C THR A 43 7.91 -2.89 -7.35
N VAL A 44 8.26 -3.53 -6.23
CA VAL A 44 8.51 -2.88 -4.96
C VAL A 44 9.96 -3.10 -4.55
N SER A 45 10.82 -2.17 -4.95
CA SER A 45 12.26 -2.22 -4.66
C SER A 45 12.61 -2.16 -3.17
N SER A 46 11.66 -1.80 -2.30
CA SER A 46 11.84 -1.87 -0.85
C SER A 46 11.64 -3.27 -0.25
N LEU A 47 11.10 -4.23 -1.01
CA LEU A 47 10.92 -5.60 -0.55
C LEU A 47 12.21 -6.41 -0.74
N THR A 48 12.63 -7.09 0.31
CA THR A 48 13.67 -8.12 0.23
C THR A 48 13.07 -9.43 -0.27
N GLN A 49 13.89 -10.30 -0.85
CA GLN A 49 13.47 -11.63 -1.28
C GLN A 49 12.69 -12.44 -0.21
N PRO A 50 13.14 -12.55 1.06
CA PRO A 50 12.38 -13.26 2.08
C PRO A 50 11.03 -12.61 2.39
N GLN A 51 10.91 -11.28 2.31
CA GLN A 51 9.62 -10.61 2.48
C GLN A 51 8.67 -10.92 1.32
N ALA A 52 9.16 -10.86 0.08
CA ALA A 52 8.37 -11.21 -1.10
C ALA A 52 7.88 -12.67 -1.06
N VAL A 53 8.73 -13.60 -0.60
CA VAL A 53 8.33 -15.00 -0.40
C VAL A 53 7.25 -15.13 0.67
N ASN A 54 7.38 -14.43 1.81
CA ASN A 54 6.35 -14.46 2.86
C ASN A 54 5.01 -13.91 2.37
N ILE A 55 5.02 -12.78 1.66
CA ILE A 55 3.80 -12.17 1.09
C ILE A 55 3.15 -13.12 0.08
N MET A 56 3.95 -13.72 -0.80
CA MET A 56 3.45 -14.69 -1.78
C MET A 56 2.83 -15.93 -1.09
N MET A 57 3.51 -16.48 -0.09
CA MET A 57 3.00 -17.62 0.68
C MET A 57 1.71 -17.27 1.43
N GLU A 58 1.63 -16.08 2.02
CA GLU A 58 0.43 -15.60 2.69
C GLU A 58 -0.73 -15.47 1.70
N ALA A 59 -0.49 -14.94 0.50
CA ALA A 59 -1.51 -14.88 -0.54
C ALA A 59 -1.96 -16.29 -0.94
N HIS A 60 -1.02 -17.21 -1.12
CA HIS A 60 -1.33 -18.59 -1.48
C HIS A 60 -2.19 -19.33 -0.44
N MET A 61 -1.92 -19.10 0.85
CA MET A 61 -2.63 -19.77 1.95
C MET A 61 -3.95 -19.07 2.32
N SER A 62 -3.98 -17.74 2.32
CA SER A 62 -5.12 -16.94 2.78
C SER A 62 -6.01 -16.41 1.64
N GLY A 63 -5.56 -16.54 0.39
CA GLY A 63 -6.17 -15.96 -0.81
C GLY A 63 -5.74 -14.51 -1.09
N ILE A 64 -5.29 -13.77 -0.07
CA ILE A 64 -4.86 -12.38 -0.19
C ILE A 64 -3.69 -12.09 0.77
N ALA A 65 -2.80 -11.16 0.42
CA ALA A 65 -1.73 -10.70 1.30
C ALA A 65 -1.46 -9.20 1.15
N LEU A 66 -0.99 -8.58 2.22
CA LEU A 66 -0.54 -7.19 2.23
C LEU A 66 0.88 -7.10 1.63
N VAL A 67 1.03 -6.35 0.54
CA VAL A 67 2.33 -6.11 -0.09
C VAL A 67 3.05 -4.95 0.60
N ILE A 68 2.40 -3.78 0.61
CA ILE A 68 2.96 -2.53 1.17
C ILE A 68 1.85 -1.53 1.46
N THR A 69 2.07 -0.67 2.45
CA THR A 69 1.23 0.49 2.73
C THR A 69 1.96 1.77 2.36
N CYS A 70 1.44 2.52 1.39
CA CYS A 70 2.09 3.73 0.85
C CYS A 70 1.08 4.83 0.52
N ALA A 71 1.53 5.98 -0.01
CA ALA A 71 0.63 7.02 -0.48
C ALA A 71 -0.20 6.53 -1.67
N GLN A 72 -1.37 7.12 -1.89
CA GLN A 72 -2.31 6.72 -2.94
C GLN A 72 -1.64 6.57 -4.32
N GLU A 73 -0.86 7.57 -4.73
CA GLU A 73 -0.18 7.59 -6.03
C GLU A 73 0.76 6.39 -6.23
N HIS A 74 1.50 6.00 -5.19
CA HIS A 74 2.41 4.86 -5.23
C HIS A 74 1.63 3.55 -5.21
N ALA A 75 0.56 3.48 -4.43
CA ALA A 75 -0.28 2.29 -4.34
C ALA A 75 -0.92 1.97 -5.70
N GLU A 76 -1.44 2.99 -6.38
CA GLU A 76 -1.99 2.89 -7.74
C GLU A 76 -0.93 2.40 -8.72
N PHE A 77 0.28 2.99 -8.71
CA PHE A 77 1.38 2.58 -9.56
C PHE A 77 1.80 1.12 -9.34
N TYR A 78 1.96 0.69 -8.08
CA TYR A 78 2.32 -0.70 -7.78
C TYR A 78 1.22 -1.68 -8.20
N CYS A 79 -0.03 -1.36 -7.91
CA CYS A 79 -1.19 -2.17 -8.28
C CYS A 79 -1.28 -2.34 -9.81
N GLU A 80 -1.11 -1.27 -10.58
CA GLU A 80 -1.11 -1.33 -12.03
C GLU A 80 0.10 -2.11 -12.58
N THR A 81 1.27 -1.94 -11.99
CA THR A 81 2.46 -2.69 -12.39
C THR A 81 2.30 -4.19 -12.14
N LEU A 82 1.74 -4.59 -10.98
CA LEU A 82 1.43 -5.98 -10.67
C LEU A 82 0.44 -6.59 -11.68
N LYS A 83 -0.61 -5.84 -12.02
CA LYS A 83 -1.59 -6.24 -13.05
C LYS A 83 -0.98 -6.41 -14.43
N ASN A 84 -0.07 -5.51 -14.82
CA ASN A 84 0.64 -5.60 -16.10
C ASN A 84 1.53 -6.84 -16.21
N HIS A 85 1.99 -7.39 -15.09
CA HIS A 85 2.75 -8.66 -15.04
C HIS A 85 1.84 -9.90 -14.94
N GLY A 86 0.52 -9.73 -15.02
CA GLY A 86 -0.46 -10.82 -14.98
C GLY A 86 -0.89 -11.23 -13.56
N LEU A 87 -0.54 -10.45 -12.53
CA LEU A 87 -0.96 -10.71 -11.15
C LEU A 87 -2.25 -9.99 -10.81
N THR A 88 -3.02 -10.55 -9.87
CA THR A 88 -4.23 -9.89 -9.38
C THR A 88 -3.90 -9.04 -8.17
N SER A 89 -4.13 -7.72 -8.25
CA SER A 89 -3.87 -6.79 -7.15
C SER A 89 -4.99 -5.77 -6.97
N THR A 90 -5.22 -5.34 -5.74
CA THR A 90 -6.18 -4.27 -5.39
C THR A 90 -5.54 -3.30 -4.41
N ILE A 91 -6.09 -2.09 -4.31
CA ILE A 91 -5.71 -1.12 -3.28
C ILE A 91 -6.92 -0.79 -2.41
N GLU A 92 -6.67 -0.60 -1.12
CA GLU A 92 -7.69 -0.18 -0.16
C GLU A 92 -7.13 0.94 0.73
N PRO A 93 -7.96 1.89 1.21
CA PRO A 93 -7.52 2.89 2.17
C PRO A 93 -7.14 2.23 3.51
N ASP A 94 -6.05 2.70 4.10
CA ASP A 94 -5.62 2.40 5.46
C ASP A 94 -6.40 3.34 6.40
N GLU A 95 -7.37 2.80 7.14
CA GLU A 95 -8.31 3.54 8.00
C GLU A 95 -7.63 4.37 9.11
#